data_AF-A0A7V8IXS6-F1
#
_entry.id   AF-A0A7V8IXS6-F1
#
_cell.length_a   1.000
_cell.length_b   1.000
_cell.length_c   1.000
_cell.angle_alpha   90.00
_cell.angle_beta   90.00
_cell.angle_gamma   90.00
#
_symmetry.space_group_name_H-M   'P 1'
#
loop_
_entity.id
_entity.type
_entity.pdbx_description
1 polymer ?
#
loop_
_entity_poly.entity_id
_entity_poly.type
_entity_poly.pdbx_seq_one_letter_code
_entity_poly.pdbx_strand_id
1 'polypeptide(L)'
;AREPAAWRALLPAASKSPGDSWTVPAAALARVLVRGAREEPADTSEIKVTFAGVAEKEGSRVATLTLAGSIAVDSRQDFRVQFDVKGELKWDLATGHPVSLAISGEAKTLEGKVKDEKGEVVGKIAGEGSAFEVMVNYEVK
;
A
#
# COMPACT_ATOMS: atom_id res chain seq x y z
N ALA A 1 18.91 8.47 -5.08
CA ALA A 1 18.08 8.21 -3.90
C ALA A 1 17.07 9.34 -3.74
N ARG A 2 15.82 9.15 -4.14
CA ARG A 2 14.75 10.15 -3.97
C ARG A 2 13.43 9.45 -3.63
N GLU A 3 13.35 8.79 -2.48
CA GLU A 3 12.11 8.17 -2.01
C GLU A 3 11.74 8.34 -0.52
N PRO A 4 12.41 9.12 0.37
CA PRO A 4 12.01 9.16 1.79
C PRO A 4 10.65 9.82 2.06
N ALA A 5 10.07 10.58 1.12
CA ALA A 5 8.84 11.34 1.36
C ALA A 5 7.57 10.46 1.40
N ALA A 6 7.45 9.46 0.51
CA ALA A 6 6.25 8.62 0.45
C ALA A 6 6.13 7.72 1.70
N TRP A 7 7.25 7.18 2.18
CA TRP A 7 7.28 6.35 3.39
C TRP A 7 6.97 7.12 4.66
N ARG A 8 7.40 8.38 4.75
CA ARG A 8 7.10 9.23 5.91
C ARG A 8 5.62 9.45 6.12
N ALA A 9 4.81 9.39 5.06
CA ALA A 9 3.36 9.47 5.17
C ALA A 9 2.74 8.24 5.87
N LEU A 10 3.46 7.12 5.98
CA LEU A 10 3.02 5.94 6.72
C LEU A 10 3.36 6.03 8.22
N LEU A 11 4.26 6.94 8.61
CA LEU A 11 4.70 7.10 10.00
C LEU A 11 3.72 7.99 10.78
N PRO A 12 3.60 7.78 12.10
CA PRO A 12 2.69 8.59 12.90
C PRO A 12 3.28 10.00 13.13
N ALA A 13 2.41 11.01 13.21
CA ALA A 13 2.81 12.38 13.48
C ALA A 13 3.28 12.62 14.94
N ALA A 14 2.94 11.71 15.85
CA ALA A 14 3.30 11.75 17.26
C ALA A 14 3.77 10.36 17.72
N SER A 15 4.48 10.31 18.85
CA SER A 15 4.90 9.05 19.47
C SER A 15 3.73 8.11 19.70
N LYS A 16 3.95 6.81 19.44
CA LYS A 16 2.96 5.74 19.57
C LYS A 16 3.48 4.63 20.47
N SER A 17 2.56 4.02 21.21
CA SER A 17 2.78 2.80 21.98
C SER A 17 2.44 1.57 21.15
N PRO A 18 3.06 0.40 21.40
CA PRO A 18 2.66 -0.85 20.75
C PRO A 18 1.15 -1.10 20.90
N GLY A 19 0.49 -1.42 19.79
CA GLY A 19 -0.96 -1.57 19.68
C GLY A 19 -1.68 -0.31 19.18
N ASP A 20 -1.06 0.87 19.25
CA ASP A 20 -1.67 2.10 18.72
C ASP A 20 -1.84 2.02 17.21
N SER A 21 -2.95 2.58 16.73
CA SER A 21 -3.25 2.65 15.31
C SER A 21 -3.53 4.08 14.84
N TRP A 22 -3.32 4.32 13.55
CA TRP A 22 -3.73 5.54 12.84
C TRP A 22 -4.13 5.20 11.41
N THR A 23 -4.82 6.12 10.74
CA THR A 23 -5.14 6.00 9.33
C THR A 23 -4.20 6.87 8.50
N VAL A 24 -3.90 6.39 7.30
CA VAL A 24 -3.15 7.12 6.29
C VAL A 24 -3.89 7.00 4.95
N PRO A 25 -3.80 8.00 4.07
CA PRO A 25 -4.38 7.90 2.74
C PRO A 25 -3.81 6.70 1.98
N ALA A 26 -4.66 5.90 1.34
CA ALA A 26 -4.22 4.79 0.49
C ALA A 26 -3.28 5.22 -0.63
N ALA A 27 -3.38 6.49 -1.06
CA ALA A 27 -2.44 7.13 -1.97
C ALA A 27 -0.98 7.06 -1.53
N ALA A 28 -0.71 7.13 -0.23
CA ALA A 28 0.64 6.99 0.30
C ALA A 28 1.21 5.59 0.03
N LEU A 29 0.40 4.55 0.24
CA LEU A 29 0.80 3.17 0.03
C LEU A 29 0.84 2.78 -1.46
N ALA A 30 -0.11 3.27 -2.27
CA ALA A 30 -0.12 3.02 -3.71
C ALA A 30 1.14 3.55 -4.40
N ARG A 31 1.62 4.74 -4.01
CA ARG A 31 2.87 5.32 -4.51
C ARG A 31 4.11 4.48 -4.17
N VAL A 32 4.06 3.72 -3.08
CA VAL A 32 5.11 2.79 -2.66
C VAL A 32 5.05 1.48 -3.44
N LEU A 33 3.85 0.93 -3.61
CA LEU A 33 3.63 -0.39 -4.22
C LEU A 33 3.79 -0.36 -5.73
N VAL A 34 3.24 0.65 -6.40
CA VAL A 34 3.18 0.70 -7.85
C VAL A 34 4.23 1.68 -8.34
N ARG A 35 5.48 1.21 -8.48
CA ARG A 35 6.54 1.97 -9.16
C ARG A 35 6.06 2.31 -10.57
N GLY A 36 5.62 3.56 -10.76
CA GLY A 36 5.12 4.03 -12.05
C GLY A 36 3.61 3.90 -12.26
N ALA A 37 2.79 3.73 -11.21
CA ALA A 37 1.35 3.97 -11.33
C ALA A 37 1.14 5.39 -11.84
N ARG A 38 0.72 5.46 -13.09
CA ARG A 38 0.25 6.68 -13.75
C ARG A 38 -1.23 6.94 -13.42
N GLU A 39 -1.73 6.25 -12.39
CA GLU A 39 -3.12 6.09 -11.99
C GLU A 39 -3.20 6.45 -10.50
N GLU A 40 -3.94 7.50 -10.20
CA GLU A 40 -4.16 7.95 -8.83
C GLU A 40 -5.18 7.02 -8.17
N PRO A 41 -4.93 6.52 -6.96
CA PRO A 41 -5.96 5.79 -6.24
C PRO A 41 -7.15 6.70 -5.99
N ALA A 42 -8.35 6.13 -6.07
CA ALA A 42 -9.58 6.87 -5.81
C ALA A 42 -9.53 7.46 -4.38
N ASP A 43 -9.62 8.78 -4.30
CA ASP A 43 -9.17 9.69 -3.22
C ASP A 43 -9.70 9.42 -1.79
N THR A 44 -10.56 8.42 -1.57
CA THR A 44 -11.26 8.20 -0.29
C THR A 44 -10.85 6.92 0.45
N SER A 45 -9.90 6.15 -0.05
CA SER A 45 -9.52 4.89 0.60
C SER A 45 -8.47 5.14 1.70
N GLU A 46 -8.65 4.52 2.86
CA GLU A 46 -7.73 4.63 4.00
C GLU A 46 -7.02 3.30 4.28
N ILE A 47 -5.76 3.39 4.71
CA ILE A 47 -5.00 2.27 5.25
C ILE A 47 -4.85 2.48 6.75
N LYS A 48 -5.25 1.48 7.52
CA LYS A 48 -4.95 1.40 8.94
C LYS A 48 -3.50 0.94 9.11
N VAL A 49 -2.72 1.74 9.81
CA VAL A 49 -1.38 1.40 10.27
C VAL A 49 -1.46 1.13 11.77
N THR A 50 -0.88 0.01 12.22
CA THR A 50 -0.77 -0.33 13.65
C THR A 50 0.69 -0.49 14.01
N PHE A 51 1.14 0.19 15.06
CA PHE A 51 2.49 0.01 15.57
C PHE A 51 2.57 -1.27 16.39
N ALA A 52 3.32 -2.26 15.90
CA ALA A 52 3.46 -3.55 16.58
C ALA A 52 4.53 -3.51 17.69
N GLY A 53 5.53 -2.64 17.56
CA GLY A 53 6.59 -2.45 18.55
C GLY A 53 7.97 -2.23 17.93
N VAL A 54 8.99 -2.21 18.78
CA VAL A 54 10.40 -2.09 18.37
C VAL A 54 11.14 -3.35 18.78
N ALA A 55 11.90 -3.92 17.86
CA ALA A 55 12.90 -4.94 18.16
C ALA A 55 14.29 -4.33 18.13
N GLU A 56 15.13 -4.69 19.10
CA GLU A 56 16.55 -4.40 19.07
C GLU A 56 17.31 -5.60 18.52
N LYS A 57 18.12 -5.37 17.48
CA LYS A 57 18.98 -6.38 16.88
C LYS A 57 20.32 -5.76 16.55
N GLU A 58 21.39 -6.29 17.16
CA GLU A 58 22.78 -5.93 16.85
C GLU A 58 23.05 -4.40 16.90
N GLY A 59 22.43 -3.70 17.86
CA GLY A 59 22.56 -2.24 18.00
C GLY A 59 21.67 -1.40 17.09
N SER A 60 20.89 -2.02 16.20
CA SER A 60 19.82 -1.35 15.45
C SER A 60 18.47 -1.52 16.15
N ARG A 61 17.66 -0.46 16.11
CA ARG A 61 16.29 -0.41 16.62
C ARG A 61 15.33 -0.41 15.43
N VAL A 62 14.64 -1.53 15.22
CA VAL A 62 13.72 -1.71 14.10
C VAL A 62 12.29 -1.67 14.61
N ALA A 63 11.53 -0.68 14.15
CA ALA A 63 10.10 -0.59 14.38
C ALA A 63 9.33 -1.46 13.39
N THR A 64 8.32 -2.18 13.87
CA THR A 64 7.40 -2.96 13.06
C THR A 64 6.04 -2.27 13.00
N LEU A 65 5.54 -2.07 11.78
CA LEU A 65 4.24 -1.50 11.48
C LEU A 65 3.42 -2.51 10.69
N THR A 66 2.20 -2.82 11.13
CA THR A 66 1.28 -3.61 10.34
C THR A 66 0.35 -2.69 9.55
N LEU A 67 0.09 -3.06 8.30
CA LEU A 67 -0.74 -2.33 7.35
C LEU A 67 -1.97 -3.16 7.06
N ALA A 68 -3.15 -2.55 7.08
CA ALA A 68 -4.39 -3.21 6.67
C ALA A 68 -5.36 -2.20 6.07
N GLY A 69 -6.01 -2.54 4.97
CA GLY A 69 -7.02 -1.68 4.35
C GLY A 69 -7.33 -2.12 2.94
N SER A 70 -7.85 -1.20 2.15
CA SER A 70 -8.15 -1.44 0.74
C SER A 70 -7.69 -0.25 -0.10
N ILE A 71 -7.23 -0.51 -1.31
CA ILE A 71 -6.83 0.50 -2.29
C ILE A 71 -7.68 0.29 -3.53
N ALA A 72 -8.55 1.24 -3.87
CA ALA A 72 -9.20 1.25 -5.17
C ALA A 72 -8.37 2.09 -6.15
N VAL A 73 -8.08 1.54 -7.32
CA VAL A 73 -7.44 2.27 -8.42
C VAL A 73 -8.37 2.24 -9.64
N ASP A 74 -8.48 3.38 -10.29
CA ASP A 74 -9.12 3.48 -11.59
C ASP A 74 -8.05 3.31 -12.66
N SER A 75 -8.18 2.24 -13.44
CA SER A 75 -7.34 2.00 -14.60
C SER A 75 -7.78 2.83 -15.79
N ARG A 76 -6.82 3.25 -16.61
CA ARG A 76 -6.97 3.98 -17.88
C ARG A 76 -7.94 3.33 -18.87
N GLN A 77 -8.27 2.06 -18.69
CA GLN A 77 -9.17 1.31 -19.57
C GLN A 77 -10.60 1.15 -18.99
N ASP A 78 -11.06 2.07 -18.13
CA ASP A 78 -12.38 2.02 -17.49
C ASP A 78 -12.59 0.79 -16.59
N PHE A 79 -11.51 0.27 -16.00
CA PHE A 79 -11.56 -0.76 -14.96
C PHE A 79 -11.31 -0.13 -13.60
N ARG A 80 -12.16 -0.40 -12.64
CA ARG A 80 -11.93 -0.12 -11.24
C ARG A 80 -11.51 -1.40 -10.54
N VAL A 81 -10.31 -1.42 -9.99
CA VAL A 81 -9.76 -2.58 -9.26
C VAL A 81 -9.59 -2.19 -7.79
N GLN A 82 -10.04 -3.05 -6.89
CA GLN A 82 -9.79 -2.92 -5.45
C GLN A 82 -8.78 -3.97 -5.01
N PHE A 83 -7.70 -3.50 -4.38
CA PHE A 83 -6.73 -4.32 -3.69
C PHE A 83 -7.03 -4.27 -2.21
N ASP A 84 -7.52 -5.37 -1.64
CA ASP A 84 -7.48 -5.54 -0.19
C ASP A 84 -6.02 -5.81 0.19
N VAL A 85 -5.47 -5.04 1.12
CA VAL A 85 -4.06 -5.09 1.50
C VAL A 85 -3.91 -5.45 2.96
N LYS A 86 -2.96 -6.34 3.23
CA LYS A 86 -2.40 -6.62 4.55
C LYS A 86 -0.90 -6.65 4.42
N GLY A 87 -0.17 -6.13 5.39
CA GLY A 87 1.28 -6.11 5.28
C GLY A 87 2.01 -5.77 6.55
N GLU A 88 3.32 -5.87 6.47
CA GLU A 88 4.27 -5.53 7.51
C GLU A 88 5.38 -4.66 6.92
N LEU A 89 5.59 -3.49 7.51
CA LEU A 89 6.70 -2.59 7.24
C LEU A 89 7.67 -2.63 8.43
N LYS A 90 8.94 -2.95 8.15
CA LYS A 90 10.04 -2.80 9.08
C LYS A 90 10.78 -1.50 8.80
N TRP A 91 10.98 -0.69 9.83
CA TRP A 91 11.57 0.63 9.73
C TRP A 91 12.76 0.75 10.68
N ASP A 92 13.92 1.10 10.16
CA ASP A 92 15.11 1.34 10.96
C ASP A 92 15.04 2.75 11.57
N LEU A 93 15.00 2.83 12.90
CA LEU A 93 14.89 4.09 13.64
C LEU A 93 16.22 4.85 13.68
N ALA A 94 17.36 4.19 13.50
CA ALA A 94 18.66 4.82 13.50
C ALA A 94 18.93 5.54 12.18
N THR A 95 18.59 4.90 11.06
CA THR A 95 18.80 5.44 9.71
C THR A 95 17.61 6.23 9.18
N GLY A 96 16.41 6.01 9.74
CA GLY A 96 15.19 6.64 9.25
C GLY A 96 14.77 6.14 7.87
N HIS A 97 15.01 4.86 7.60
CA HIS A 97 14.74 4.21 6.31
C HIS A 97 13.95 2.92 6.48
N PRO A 98 13.14 2.52 5.46
CA PRO A 98 12.50 1.22 5.47
C PRO A 98 13.57 0.13 5.31
N VAL A 99 13.41 -0.97 6.05
CA VAL A 99 14.24 -2.18 5.96
C VAL A 99 13.58 -3.19 5.05
N SER A 100 12.28 -3.43 5.24
CA SER A 100 11.51 -4.35 4.42
C SER A 100 10.04 -3.95 4.40
N LEU A 101 9.37 -4.28 3.30
CA LEU A 101 7.93 -4.22 3.18
C LEU A 101 7.43 -5.55 2.62
N ALA A 102 6.55 -6.22 3.36
CA ALA A 102 5.79 -7.36 2.88
C ALA A 102 4.32 -6.95 2.80
N ILE A 103 3.69 -7.12 1.63
CA ILE A 103 2.26 -6.87 1.43
C ILE A 103 1.66 -8.06 0.71
N SER A 104 0.53 -8.54 1.20
CA SER A 104 -0.29 -9.55 0.55
C SER A 104 -1.75 -9.12 0.57
N GLY A 105 -2.55 -9.78 -0.25
CA GLY A 105 -3.98 -9.52 -0.27
C GLY A 105 -4.66 -10.04 -1.51
N GLU A 106 -5.81 -9.47 -1.82
CA GLU A 106 -6.66 -9.89 -2.92
C GLU A 106 -7.02 -8.70 -3.80
N ALA A 107 -6.87 -8.86 -5.11
CA ALA A 107 -7.24 -7.87 -6.11
C ALA A 107 -8.54 -8.29 -6.78
N LYS A 108 -9.61 -7.51 -6.61
CA LYS A 108 -10.91 -7.76 -7.23
C LYS A 108 -11.28 -6.65 -8.22
N THR A 109 -11.87 -7.02 -9.34
CA THR A 109 -12.38 -6.03 -10.30
C THR A 109 -13.77 -5.61 -9.86
N LEU A 110 -13.91 -4.35 -9.43
CA LEU A 110 -15.18 -3.77 -8.98
C LEU A 110 -16.11 -3.50 -10.17
N GLU A 111 -15.60 -2.84 -11.20
CA GLU A 111 -16.32 -2.55 -12.43
C GLU A 111 -15.36 -2.50 -13.61
N GLY A 112 -15.68 -3.16 -14.72
CA GLY A 112 -14.98 -3.02 -15.99
C GLY A 112 -15.97 -2.76 -17.11
N LYS A 113 -15.76 -1.72 -17.91
CA LYS A 113 -16.62 -1.46 -19.07
C LYS A 113 -16.03 -2.13 -20.31
N VAL A 114 -16.80 -3.03 -20.93
CA VAL A 114 -16.45 -3.60 -22.23
C VAL A 114 -16.94 -2.64 -23.30
N LYS A 115 -16.02 -2.18 -24.14
CA LYS A 115 -16.32 -1.28 -25.26
C LYS A 115 -16.21 -2.03 -26.58
N ASP A 116 -17.08 -1.71 -27.54
CA ASP A 116 -16.95 -2.20 -28.91
C ASP A 116 -15.86 -1.45 -29.70
N GLU A 117 -15.68 -1.78 -30.98
CA GLU A 117 -14.71 -1.14 -31.87
C GLU A 117 -14.96 0.36 -32.08
N LYS A 118 -16.16 0.86 -31.74
CA LYS A 118 -16.54 2.28 -31.83
C LYS A 118 -16.37 3.01 -30.48
N GLY A 119 -15.98 2.29 -29.42
CA GLY A 119 -15.81 2.83 -28.08
C GLY A 119 -17.11 2.90 -27.26
N GLU A 120 -18.22 2.34 -27.75
CA GLU A 120 -19.50 2.31 -27.03
C GLU A 120 -19.49 1.20 -25.98
N VAL A 121 -20.00 1.47 -24.77
CA VAL A 121 -20.05 0.49 -23.68
C VAL A 121 -21.12 -0.54 -24.00
N VAL A 122 -20.71 -1.77 -24.31
CA VAL A 122 -21.58 -2.90 -24.65
C VAL A 122 -21.73 -3.92 -23.53
N GLY A 123 -20.97 -3.78 -22.44
CA GLY A 123 -21.08 -4.67 -21.29
C GLY A 123 -20.38 -4.17 -20.04
N LYS A 124 -20.70 -4.79 -18.90
CA LYS A 124 -19.98 -4.63 -17.64
C LYS A 124 -19.40 -5.98 -17.22
N ILE A 125 -18.15 -5.99 -16.78
CA ILE A 125 -17.55 -7.13 -16.10
C ILE A 125 -17.28 -6.79 -14.63
N ALA A 126 -17.51 -7.76 -13.76
CA ALA A 126 -17.01 -7.81 -12.39
C ALA A 126 -16.26 -9.13 -12.25
N GLY A 127 -15.11 -9.10 -11.58
CA GLY A 127 -14.21 -10.25 -11.50
C GLY A 127 -13.95 -10.65 -10.06
N GLU A 128 -13.86 -11.95 -9.80
CA GLU A 128 -13.47 -12.50 -8.50
C GLU A 128 -12.02 -12.14 -8.16
N GLY A 129 -11.75 -12.08 -6.85
CA GLY A 129 -10.45 -11.68 -6.31
C GLY A 129 -9.33 -12.62 -6.73
N SER A 130 -8.21 -12.06 -7.20
CA SER A 130 -6.95 -12.80 -7.37
C SER A 130 -6.00 -12.45 -6.24
N ALA A 131 -5.49 -13.47 -5.55
CA ALA A 131 -4.50 -13.28 -4.49
C ALA A 131 -3.19 -12.72 -5.06
N PHE A 132 -2.53 -11.85 -4.30
CA PHE A 132 -1.21 -11.33 -4.63
C PHE A 132 -0.32 -11.26 -3.38
N GLU A 133 0.98 -11.34 -3.60
CA GLU A 133 2.01 -11.14 -2.59
C GLU A 133 3.19 -10.36 -3.19
N VAL A 134 3.66 -9.35 -2.46
CA VAL A 134 4.75 -8.46 -2.84
C VAL A 134 5.68 -8.34 -1.64
N MET A 135 6.95 -8.70 -1.83
CA MET A 135 7.99 -8.53 -0.84
C MET A 135 9.09 -7.64 -1.42
N VAL A 136 9.39 -6.54 -0.73
CA VAL A 136 10.45 -5.61 -1.10
C VAL A 136 11.42 -5.48 0.07
N ASN A 137 12.67 -5.87 -0.16
CA ASN A 137 13.75 -5.70 0.79
C ASN A 137 14.60 -4.50 0.37
N TYR A 138 14.99 -3.66 1.34
CA TYR A 138 15.83 -2.51 1.11
C TYR A 138 17.22 -2.80 1.63
N GLU A 139 18.22 -2.59 0.79
CA GLU A 139 19.61 -2.59 1.24
C GLU A 139 19.86 -1.32 2.04
N VAL A 140 20.07 -1.48 3.35
CA VAL A 140 20.58 -0.40 4.20
C VAL A 140 22.07 -0.27 3.86
N LYS A 141 22.45 0.85 3.24
CA LYS A 141 23.86 1.19 2.96
C LYS A 141 24.46 2.02 4.08
#